data_AF-A0A9D1RGE0-F1
#
_entry.id   AF-A0A9D1RGE0-F1
#
_cell.length_a   1.000
_cell.length_b   1.000
_cell.length_c   1.000
_cell.angle_alpha   90.00
_cell.angle_beta   90.00
_cell.angle_gamma   90.00
#
_symmetry.space_group_name_H-M   'P 1'
#
loop_
_entity.id
_entity.type
_entity.pdbx_description
1 polymer ?
#
loop_
_entity_poly.entity_id
_entity_poly.type
_entity_poly.pdbx_seq_one_letter_code
_entity_poly.pdbx_strand_id
1 'polypeptide(L)'
;MYKRICLFFIVLFAISCDMFAQDRPKSPFPYYIGKDYVVVGVGAKTTDAELLDIRKNLLKYSSIRFTEFDVIRGENGDIYFLSMEVDCRDGYSASISHSFEKGDTTIHGFIRDYTKTKYNRAFYYGNLCSEQSGIERVEAVLKEREDEK
;
A
#
# COMPACT_ATOMS: atom_id res chain seq x y z
N MET A 1 -50.84 -35.91 12.43
CA MET A 1 -50.97 -34.57 13.06
C MET A 1 -49.67 -33.81 12.87
N TYR A 2 -49.79 -32.54 12.49
CA TYR A 2 -48.72 -31.63 12.07
C TYR A 2 -47.71 -31.29 13.18
N LYS A 3 -46.45 -31.07 12.78
CA LYS A 3 -45.64 -29.82 12.89
C LYS A 3 -44.15 -30.19 13.03
N ARG A 4 -43.39 -30.14 11.93
CA ARG A 4 -42.48 -29.03 11.59
C ARG A 4 -41.60 -28.60 12.77
N ILE A 5 -40.38 -29.11 12.84
CA ILE A 5 -39.26 -28.38 13.44
C ILE A 5 -38.24 -28.21 12.32
N CYS A 6 -38.31 -27.01 11.72
CA CYS A 6 -37.44 -26.52 10.68
C CYS A 6 -36.03 -26.29 11.20
N LEU A 7 -35.06 -26.70 10.39
CA LEU A 7 -33.82 -26.00 10.06
C LEU A 7 -33.29 -24.97 11.08
N PHE A 8 -32.18 -25.31 11.74
CA PHE A 8 -31.16 -24.34 12.14
C PHE A 8 -29.75 -24.96 12.04
N PHE A 9 -29.42 -25.48 10.85
CA PHE A 9 -28.08 -25.97 10.50
C PHE A 9 -27.54 -25.31 9.22
N ILE A 10 -27.90 -24.04 9.00
CA ILE A 10 -27.39 -23.23 7.88
C ILE A 10 -27.05 -21.83 8.39
N VAL A 11 -26.01 -21.70 9.21
CA VAL A 11 -25.22 -20.45 9.33
C VAL A 11 -23.77 -20.83 9.66
N LEU A 12 -23.21 -21.79 8.94
CA LEU A 12 -21.83 -22.24 9.16
C LEU A 12 -21.17 -22.58 7.82
N PHE A 13 -21.39 -21.75 6.80
CA PHE A 13 -20.60 -21.76 5.56
C PHE A 13 -21.01 -20.58 4.65
N ALA A 14 -20.55 -19.37 4.98
CA ALA A 14 -20.36 -18.26 4.03
C ALA A 14 -19.87 -17.02 4.80
N ILE A 15 -18.74 -17.14 5.50
CA ILE A 15 -17.82 -16.00 5.54
C ILE A 15 -17.01 -16.16 4.26
N SER A 16 -17.68 -15.95 3.11
CA SER A 16 -17.00 -15.55 1.89
C SER A 16 -16.38 -14.20 2.24
N CYS A 17 -15.14 -14.27 2.71
CA CYS A 17 -14.27 -13.13 2.75
C CYS A 17 -14.15 -12.71 1.29
N ASP A 18 -15.00 -11.76 0.88
CA ASP A 18 -14.85 -11.07 -0.39
C ASP A 18 -13.46 -10.43 -0.32
N MET A 19 -12.49 -11.14 -0.91
CA MET A 19 -11.18 -10.61 -1.20
C MET A 19 -11.43 -9.48 -2.19
N PHE A 20 -11.65 -8.29 -1.66
CA PHE A 20 -11.63 -7.06 -2.43
C PHE A 20 -10.23 -6.93 -3.02
N ALA A 21 -10.07 -7.43 -4.25
CA ALA A 21 -8.97 -7.02 -5.10
C ALA A 21 -9.10 -5.50 -5.28
N GLN A 22 -8.06 -4.76 -4.92
CA GLN A 22 -8.01 -3.33 -5.20
C GLN A 22 -8.20 -3.11 -6.70
N ASP A 23 -9.01 -2.10 -7.05
CA ASP A 23 -8.97 -1.52 -8.39
C ASP A 23 -7.51 -1.16 -8.70
N ARG A 24 -7.11 -1.50 -9.93
CA ARG A 24 -5.72 -1.51 -10.40
C ARG A 24 -4.93 -0.33 -9.85
N PRO A 25 -3.71 -0.56 -9.35
CA PRO A 25 -2.88 0.58 -9.01
C PRO A 25 -2.60 1.37 -10.33
N LYS A 26 -2.30 2.68 -10.29
CA LYS A 26 -1.87 3.47 -11.48
C LYS A 26 -0.37 3.36 -11.73
N SER A 27 0.11 2.65 -12.76
CA SER A 27 1.55 2.43 -13.01
C SER A 27 2.36 3.76 -13.04
N PRO A 28 3.58 3.82 -12.49
CA PRO A 28 4.31 2.73 -11.81
C PRO A 28 3.96 2.58 -10.30
N PHE A 29 2.83 3.16 -9.89
CA PHE A 29 2.06 3.02 -8.64
C PHE A 29 2.31 4.06 -7.53
N PRO A 30 1.27 4.78 -7.08
CA PRO A 30 1.33 5.49 -5.81
C PRO A 30 1.21 4.52 -4.62
N TYR A 31 0.66 3.31 -4.75
CA TYR A 31 0.74 2.25 -3.73
C TYR A 31 0.13 0.89 -4.20
N TYR A 32 0.48 -0.20 -3.54
CA TYR A 32 -0.11 -1.54 -3.63
C TYR A 32 -0.20 -2.16 -2.23
N ILE A 33 -1.33 -2.77 -1.85
CA ILE A 33 -1.46 -3.46 -0.56
C ILE A 33 -1.96 -4.88 -0.79
N GLY A 34 -1.04 -5.83 -0.69
CA GLY A 34 -1.30 -7.26 -0.80
C GLY A 34 -0.82 -8.04 0.43
N LYS A 35 -1.12 -9.34 0.42
CA LYS A 35 -0.67 -10.26 1.48
C LYS A 35 0.86 -10.38 1.53
N ASP A 36 1.49 -10.37 0.36
CA ASP A 36 2.92 -10.65 0.21
C ASP A 36 3.75 -9.36 0.20
N TYR A 37 3.17 -8.26 -0.26
CA TYR A 37 3.85 -6.97 -0.38
C TYR A 37 2.93 -5.81 -0.02
N VAL A 38 3.51 -4.78 0.60
CA VAL A 38 2.93 -3.45 0.66
C VAL A 38 3.91 -2.46 0.07
N VAL A 39 3.45 -1.64 -0.87
CA VAL A 39 4.20 -0.55 -1.48
C VAL A 39 3.40 0.71 -1.27
N VAL A 40 4.04 1.79 -0.86
CA VAL A 40 3.44 3.14 -0.86
C VAL A 40 4.47 4.11 -1.39
N GLY A 41 4.05 4.97 -2.30
CA GLY A 41 4.86 5.98 -2.97
C GLY A 41 4.10 7.29 -3.14
N VAL A 42 4.76 8.39 -2.82
CA VAL A 42 4.24 9.75 -2.96
C VAL A 42 5.22 10.55 -3.80
N GLY A 43 4.73 11.23 -4.82
CA GLY A 43 5.51 12.13 -5.66
C GLY A 43 4.93 13.54 -5.64
N ALA A 44 5.62 14.49 -6.28
CA ALA A 44 5.20 15.89 -6.34
C ALA A 44 3.76 16.08 -6.86
N LYS A 45 3.32 15.21 -7.78
CA LYS A 45 2.00 15.27 -8.42
C LYS A 45 0.90 14.48 -7.70
N THR A 46 1.19 13.84 -6.57
CA THR A 46 0.19 13.06 -5.86
C THR A 46 -0.94 13.95 -5.34
N THR A 47 -2.17 13.58 -5.68
CA THR A 47 -3.38 14.35 -5.36
C THR A 47 -3.87 14.03 -3.94
N ASP A 48 -4.65 14.94 -3.34
CA ASP A 48 -5.24 14.69 -2.01
C ASP A 48 -6.17 13.46 -2.00
N ALA A 49 -6.85 13.20 -3.12
CA ALA A 49 -7.67 12.00 -3.30
C ALA A 49 -6.81 10.74 -3.23
N GLU A 50 -5.64 10.72 -3.87
CA GLU A 50 -4.70 9.60 -3.81
C GLU A 50 -4.08 9.44 -2.41
N LEU A 51 -3.71 10.54 -1.74
CA LEU A 51 -3.21 10.49 -0.34
C LEU A 51 -4.27 9.92 0.62
N LEU A 52 -5.53 10.33 0.46
CA LEU A 52 -6.64 9.83 1.25
C LEU A 52 -6.87 8.33 0.98
N ASP A 53 -6.79 7.92 -0.28
CA ASP A 53 -6.98 6.54 -0.70
C ASP A 53 -5.87 5.62 -0.15
N ILE A 54 -4.61 6.07 -0.21
CA ILE A 54 -3.46 5.43 0.45
C ILE A 54 -3.78 5.20 1.93
N ARG A 55 -4.12 6.27 2.67
CA ARG A 55 -4.36 6.20 4.12
C ARG A 55 -5.52 5.25 4.46
N LYS A 56 -6.61 5.30 3.69
CA LYS A 56 -7.79 4.43 3.90
C LYS A 56 -7.44 2.96 3.68
N ASN A 57 -6.80 2.64 2.56
CA ASN A 57 -6.52 1.26 2.22
C ASN A 57 -5.42 0.66 3.09
N LEU A 58 -4.42 1.45 3.47
CA LEU A 58 -3.38 1.02 4.41
C LEU A 58 -3.98 0.65 5.77
N LEU A 59 -4.92 1.45 6.28
CA LEU A 59 -5.65 1.17 7.51
C LEU A 59 -6.58 -0.04 7.40
N LYS A 60 -7.20 -0.26 6.24
CA LYS A 60 -8.18 -1.33 6.03
C LYS A 60 -7.52 -2.71 5.82
N TYR A 61 -6.41 -2.75 5.08
CA TYR A 61 -5.85 -4.00 4.54
C TYR A 61 -4.45 -4.34 5.07
N SER A 62 -3.88 -3.53 5.97
CA SER A 62 -2.58 -3.82 6.57
C SER A 62 -2.54 -3.48 8.07
N SER A 63 -1.53 -3.99 8.76
CA SER A 63 -1.21 -3.56 10.13
C SER A 63 -0.32 -2.32 10.18
N ILE A 64 0.18 -1.86 9.03
CA ILE A 64 1.10 -0.72 8.91
C ILE A 64 0.36 0.55 9.30
N ARG A 65 1.05 1.47 9.95
CA ARG A 65 0.52 2.78 10.34
C ARG A 65 1.45 3.89 9.93
N PHE A 66 0.86 5.02 9.55
CA PHE A 66 1.56 6.28 9.56
C PHE A 66 1.50 6.89 10.95
N THR A 67 2.64 7.08 11.60
CA THR A 67 2.74 7.86 12.84
C THR A 67 2.79 9.35 12.54
N GLU A 68 3.39 9.70 11.40
CA GLU A 68 3.37 11.03 10.79
C GLU A 68 3.11 10.87 9.29
N PHE A 69 2.25 11.72 8.73
CA PHE A 69 2.08 11.82 7.28
C PHE A 69 1.53 13.19 6.96
N ASP A 70 2.42 14.06 6.52
CA ASP A 70 2.15 15.44 6.18
C ASP A 70 2.76 15.82 4.83
N VAL A 71 2.08 16.73 4.14
CA VAL A 71 2.51 17.25 2.85
C VAL A 71 2.31 18.76 2.82
N ILE A 72 3.31 19.49 2.35
CA ILE A 72 3.20 20.92 2.10
C ILE A 72 3.04 21.12 0.61
N ARG A 73 1.97 21.82 0.20
CA ARG A 73 1.70 22.14 -1.20
C ARG A 73 2.25 23.52 -1.57
N GLY A 74 2.77 23.63 -2.79
CA GLY A 74 3.11 24.91 -3.41
C GLY A 74 1.90 25.60 -4.02
N GLU A 75 2.08 26.83 -4.51
CA GLU A 75 1.02 27.64 -5.14
C GLU A 75 0.40 26.98 -6.39
N ASN A 76 1.15 26.12 -7.06
CA ASN A 76 0.69 25.36 -8.22
C ASN A 76 -0.13 24.11 -7.86
N GLY A 77 -0.36 23.86 -6.56
CA GLY A 77 -1.07 22.70 -6.04
C GLY A 77 -0.23 21.42 -5.95
N ASP A 78 1.00 21.40 -6.44
CA ASP A 78 1.90 20.25 -6.30
C ASP A 78 2.44 20.15 -4.87
N ILE A 79 2.83 18.96 -4.45
CA ILE A 79 3.54 18.74 -3.19
C ILE A 79 4.96 19.26 -3.35
N TYR A 80 5.36 20.21 -2.52
CA TYR A 80 6.72 20.72 -2.40
C TYR A 80 7.51 19.99 -1.31
N PHE A 81 6.86 19.50 -0.27
CA PHE A 81 7.50 18.78 0.81
C PHE A 81 6.65 17.61 1.29
N LEU A 82 7.29 16.48 1.53
CA LEU A 82 6.73 15.27 2.11
C LEU A 82 7.42 14.97 3.43
N SER A 83 6.64 14.74 4.49
CA SER A 83 7.10 14.15 5.75
C SER A 83 6.25 12.92 6.05
N MET A 84 6.88 11.77 6.23
CA MET A 84 6.20 10.50 6.45
C MET A 84 6.99 9.65 7.44
N GLU A 85 6.34 9.23 8.51
CA GLU A 85 6.83 8.20 9.41
C GLU A 85 5.93 6.99 9.36
N VAL A 86 6.53 5.81 9.21
CA VAL A 86 5.85 4.53 9.06
C VAL A 86 6.31 3.54 10.12
N ASP A 87 5.34 2.86 10.73
CA ASP A 87 5.53 1.71 11.61
C ASP A 87 4.81 0.50 11.03
N CYS A 88 5.56 -0.52 10.62
CA CYS A 88 5.01 -1.75 10.05
C CYS A 88 4.43 -2.70 11.12
N ARG A 89 4.67 -2.42 12.40
CA ARG A 89 4.24 -3.21 13.57
C ARG A 89 4.79 -4.64 13.64
N ASP A 90 5.89 -4.87 12.94
CA ASP A 90 6.60 -6.15 12.89
C ASP A 90 8.12 -5.97 13.10
N GLY A 91 8.51 -4.84 13.72
CA GLY A 91 9.90 -4.49 14.00
C GLY A 91 10.56 -3.60 12.94
N TYR A 92 9.86 -3.29 11.85
CA TYR A 92 10.34 -2.34 10.83
C TYR A 92 9.63 -0.99 10.95
N SER A 93 10.42 0.09 10.89
CA SER A 93 9.94 1.47 10.88
C SER A 93 10.88 2.35 10.05
N ALA A 94 10.35 3.43 9.48
CA ALA A 94 11.15 4.42 8.77
C ALA A 94 10.58 5.83 8.92
N SER A 95 11.44 6.82 8.74
CA SER A 95 11.09 8.22 8.56
C SER A 95 11.63 8.69 7.22
N ILE A 96 10.79 9.36 6.44
CA ILE A 96 11.05 9.86 5.10
C ILE A 96 10.71 11.35 5.10
N SER A 97 11.69 12.16 4.73
CA SER A 97 11.50 13.59 4.51
C SER A 97 12.13 13.97 3.18
N HIS A 98 11.37 14.61 2.30
CA HIS A 98 11.84 14.98 0.96
C HIS A 98 11.22 16.29 0.48
N SER A 99 12.06 17.14 -0.12
CA SER A 99 11.63 18.35 -0.80
C SER A 99 11.63 18.10 -2.31
N PHE A 100 10.48 18.24 -2.94
CA PHE A 100 10.36 18.11 -4.39
C PHE A 100 10.72 19.42 -5.08
N GLU A 101 11.68 19.36 -6.00
CA GLU A 101 12.01 20.49 -6.86
C GLU A 101 11.05 20.59 -8.06
N LYS A 102 11.06 21.73 -8.74
CA LYS A 102 10.27 21.93 -9.95
C LYS A 102 10.73 20.95 -11.03
N GLY A 103 9.82 20.06 -11.45
CA GLY A 103 10.12 19.03 -12.46
C GLY A 103 10.63 17.72 -11.86
N ASP A 104 10.67 17.59 -10.53
CA ASP A 104 10.98 16.34 -9.85
C ASP A 104 9.93 15.27 -10.18
N THR A 105 10.41 14.13 -10.69
CA THR A 105 9.60 12.96 -11.06
C THR A 105 9.83 11.77 -10.12
N THR A 106 10.64 11.95 -9.08
CA THR A 106 10.91 10.91 -8.10
C THR A 106 9.67 10.59 -7.28
N ILE A 107 9.61 9.34 -6.82
CA ILE A 107 8.55 8.83 -5.97
C ILE A 107 9.21 8.37 -4.68
N HIS A 108 8.78 8.93 -3.55
CA HIS A 108 9.32 8.65 -2.24
C HIS A 108 8.33 7.87 -1.39
N GLY A 109 8.80 6.86 -0.69
CA GLY A 109 7.93 6.00 0.12
C GLY A 109 8.65 4.74 0.56
N PHE A 110 7.92 3.63 0.66
CA PHE A 110 8.46 2.37 1.19
C PHE A 110 7.90 1.13 0.49
N ILE A 111 8.66 0.04 0.61
CA ILE A 111 8.28 -1.32 0.22
C ILE A 111 8.47 -2.23 1.42
N ARG A 112 7.42 -2.94 1.82
CA ARG A 112 7.45 -4.02 2.81
C ARG A 112 7.16 -5.34 2.11
N ASP A 113 8.16 -6.22 2.05
CA ASP A 113 8.11 -7.55 1.44
C ASP A 113 7.98 -8.63 2.53
N TYR A 114 6.79 -9.16 2.74
CA TYR A 114 6.51 -10.19 3.73
C TYR A 114 6.99 -11.59 3.31
N THR A 115 7.43 -11.77 2.07
CA THR A 115 7.97 -13.06 1.58
C THR A 115 9.43 -13.27 1.97
N LYS A 116 10.14 -12.22 2.38
CA LYS A 116 11.55 -12.28 2.75
C LYS A 116 11.75 -12.16 4.25
N THR A 117 12.69 -12.94 4.76
CA THR A 117 13.12 -12.93 6.16
C THR A 117 14.42 -12.14 6.40
N LYS A 118 15.15 -11.79 5.33
CA LYS A 118 16.36 -10.98 5.43
C LYS A 118 16.01 -9.50 5.56
N TYR A 119 16.47 -8.88 6.64
CA TYR A 119 16.11 -7.51 7.04
C TYR A 119 16.26 -6.46 5.93
N ASN A 120 17.39 -6.46 5.22
CA ASN A 120 17.68 -5.49 4.15
C ASN A 120 16.89 -5.66 2.85
N ARG A 121 16.11 -6.74 2.71
CA ARG A 121 15.24 -6.99 1.55
C ARG A 121 13.76 -7.04 1.92
N ALA A 122 13.47 -7.25 3.20
CA ALA A 122 12.13 -7.27 3.77
C ALA A 122 11.53 -5.86 3.86
N PHE A 123 12.36 -4.82 3.99
CA PHE A 123 11.89 -3.45 4.07
C PHE A 123 12.86 -2.48 3.37
N TYR A 124 12.32 -1.67 2.48
CA TYR A 124 13.01 -0.57 1.81
C TYR A 124 12.23 0.72 2.02
N TYR A 125 12.92 1.85 2.15
CA TYR A 125 12.32 3.17 2.21
C TYR A 125 13.23 4.21 1.55
N GLY A 126 12.66 5.28 1.01
CA GLY A 126 13.39 6.34 0.32
C GLY A 126 12.85 6.57 -1.10
N ASN A 127 13.74 6.86 -2.05
CA ASN A 127 13.39 7.07 -3.45
C ASN A 127 13.13 5.72 -4.14
N LEU A 128 11.86 5.37 -4.31
CA LEU A 128 11.44 4.12 -4.94
C LEU A 128 11.95 3.98 -6.37
N CYS A 129 12.14 5.08 -7.10
CA CYS A 129 12.70 5.05 -8.45
C CYS A 129 14.14 4.52 -8.49
N SER A 130 14.85 4.54 -7.36
CA SER A 130 16.20 3.95 -7.23
C SER A 130 16.19 2.48 -6.77
N GLU A 131 15.05 1.95 -6.33
CA GLU A 131 14.87 0.55 -5.89
C GLU A 131 14.19 -0.28 -6.98
N GLN A 132 14.77 -0.28 -8.17
CA GLN A 132 14.22 -0.99 -9.32
C GLN A 132 14.02 -2.49 -9.05
N SER A 133 14.92 -3.10 -8.28
CA SER A 133 14.81 -4.51 -7.90
C SER A 133 13.56 -4.81 -7.08
N GLY A 134 13.16 -3.89 -6.19
CA GLY A 134 11.96 -4.02 -5.36
C GLY A 134 10.68 -3.84 -6.17
N ILE A 135 10.68 -2.87 -7.09
CA ILE A 135 9.56 -2.62 -7.99
C ILE A 135 9.31 -3.83 -8.90
N GLU A 136 10.35 -4.38 -9.55
CA GLU A 136 10.23 -5.54 -10.43
C GLU A 136 9.64 -6.77 -9.70
N ARG A 137 9.98 -6.96 -8.42
CA ARG A 137 9.39 -8.04 -7.61
C ARG A 137 7.89 -7.86 -7.39
N VAL A 138 7.48 -6.62 -7.11
CA VAL A 138 6.06 -6.28 -6.90
C VAL A 138 5.29 -6.45 -8.21
N GLU A 139 5.84 -5.98 -9.32
CA GLU A 139 5.24 -6.12 -10.66
C GLU A 139 5.08 -7.59 -11.08
N ALA A 140 6.08 -8.44 -10.79
CA ALA A 140 5.99 -9.87 -11.09
C ALA A 140 4.81 -10.54 -10.36
N VAL A 141 4.64 -10.23 -9.07
CA VAL A 141 3.54 -10.78 -8.24
C VAL A 141 2.18 -10.25 -8.69
N LEU A 142 2.12 -8.97 -9.09
CA LEU A 142 0.90 -8.39 -9.66
C LEU A 142 0.51 -9.11 -10.96
N LYS A 143 1.48 -9.38 -11.83
CA LYS A 143 1.25 -10.07 -13.10
C LYS A 143 0.78 -11.52 -12.90
N GLU A 144 1.41 -12.27 -12.01
CA GLU A 144 0.99 -13.65 -11.69
C GLU A 144 -0.48 -13.69 -11.23
N ARG A 145 -0.92 -12.72 -10.42
CA ARG A 145 -2.30 -12.64 -9.94
C ARG A 145 -3.31 -12.17 -10.99
N GLU A 146 -2.86 -11.46 -12.02
CA GLU A 146 -3.71 -11.12 -13.17
C GLU A 146 -3.96 -12.34 -14.05
N ASP A 147 -2.93 -13.19 -14.24
CA ASP A 147 -3.02 -14.42 -15.02
C ASP A 147 -3.85 -15.53 -14.32
N GLU A 148 -4.04 -15.43 -13.00
CA GLU A 148 -4.85 -16.35 -12.17
C GLU A 148 -6.36 -16.00 -12.14
N LYS A 149 -6.78 -14.88 -12.72
CA LYS A 149 -8.18 -14.42 -12.77
C LYS A 149 -8.88 -14.73 -14.09
#